data_AF-A0A2V9B3V1-F1
#
_entry.id   AF-A0A2V9B3V1-F1
#
_cell.length_a   1.000
_cell.length_b   1.000
_cell.length_c   1.000
_cell.angle_alpha   90.00
_cell.angle_beta   90.00
_cell.angle_gamma   90.00
#
_symmetry.space_group_name_H-M   'P 1'
#
loop_
_entity.id
_entity.type
_entity.pdbx_description
1 polymer ?
#
loop_
_entity_poly.entity_id
_entity_poly.type
_entity_poly.pdbx_seq_one_letter_code
_entity_poly.pdbx_strand_id
1 'polypeptide(L)'
;YAVVFPEYYFGQIFEAKQEPGTIAYSLSLQLQLLQETTDEMARNGCKKIIIVNGHGGNEHLLPFFAQAQLDKPHDYIVYVLEGERGRPGGPPKKSTGIDYHAGENETSNTMVSRPDLVHLDRAKNESGADLKRQNLPQDLYTGIWWYARFPDHYSGDGSVATTAASWQPLR
;
A
#
# COMPACT_ATOMS: atom_id res chain seq x y z
N TYR A 1 -8.00 14.96 20.21
CA TYR A 1 -8.83 14.03 19.41
C TYR A 1 -8.24 13.96 18.01
N ALA A 2 -8.55 12.90 17.25
CA ALA A 2 -8.18 12.78 15.84
C ALA A 2 -9.44 12.78 14.99
N VAL A 3 -9.37 13.38 13.79
CA VAL A 3 -10.44 13.30 12.78
C VAL A 3 -9.93 12.34 11.70
N VAL A 4 -10.67 11.26 11.47
CA VAL A 4 -10.38 10.33 10.38
C VAL A 4 -11.20 10.77 9.18
N PHE A 5 -10.51 11.23 8.13
CA PHE A 5 -11.14 11.59 6.87
C PHE A 5 -11.53 10.32 6.09
N PRO A 6 -12.41 10.44 5.08
CA PRO A 6 -12.72 9.34 4.18
C PRO A 6 -11.45 8.73 3.57
N GLU A 7 -11.53 7.45 3.23
CA GLU A 7 -10.44 6.73 2.57
C GLU A 7 -9.99 7.46 1.29
N TYR A 8 -8.68 7.60 1.12
CA TYR A 8 -8.07 8.20 -0.07
C TYR A 8 -7.71 7.09 -1.05
N TYR A 9 -8.51 6.92 -2.11
CA TYR A 9 -8.45 5.77 -3.01
C TYR A 9 -7.42 5.89 -4.15
N PHE A 10 -6.69 7.00 -4.23
CA PHE A 10 -5.83 7.28 -5.38
C PHE A 10 -4.36 7.14 -4.99
N GLY A 11 -3.56 6.50 -5.85
CA GLY A 11 -2.15 6.28 -5.58
C GLY A 11 -1.37 5.94 -6.83
N GLN A 12 -0.06 5.81 -6.68
CA GLN A 12 0.82 5.38 -7.75
C GLN A 12 0.66 3.86 -7.93
N ILE A 13 0.31 3.43 -9.15
CA ILE A 13 0.07 2.01 -9.50
C ILE A 13 0.33 1.77 -11.00
N PHE A 14 1.38 2.37 -11.54
CA PHE A 14 1.65 2.33 -12.99
C PHE A 14 2.06 0.93 -13.47
N GLU A 15 2.70 0.17 -12.60
CA GLU A 15 3.14 -1.21 -12.77
C GLU A 15 2.01 -2.25 -12.79
N ALA A 16 0.77 -1.85 -12.48
CA ALA A 16 -0.42 -2.70 -12.56
C ALA A 16 -1.44 -2.23 -13.59
N LYS A 17 -1.09 -1.26 -14.46
CA LYS A 17 -2.01 -0.75 -15.50
C LYS A 17 -2.50 -1.81 -16.47
N GLN A 18 -1.74 -2.89 -16.64
CA GLN A 18 -2.13 -4.04 -17.45
C GLN A 18 -3.22 -4.90 -16.79
N GLU A 19 -3.40 -4.80 -15.46
CA GLU A 19 -4.38 -5.59 -14.73
C GLU A 19 -5.80 -5.02 -14.89
N PRO A 20 -6.78 -5.83 -15.33
CA PRO A 20 -8.17 -5.40 -15.41
C PRO A 20 -8.71 -4.94 -14.05
N GLY A 21 -9.34 -3.76 -14.04
CA GLY A 21 -9.91 -3.17 -12.82
C GLY A 21 -9.01 -2.14 -12.14
N THR A 22 -7.71 -2.10 -12.46
CA THR A 22 -6.80 -1.08 -11.93
C THR A 22 -7.14 0.30 -12.47
N ILE A 23 -7.29 1.29 -11.57
CA ILE A 23 -7.48 2.69 -11.92
C ILE A 23 -6.20 3.46 -11.61
N ALA A 24 -5.52 3.94 -12.66
CA ALA A 24 -4.23 4.61 -12.54
C ALA A 24 -4.26 6.01 -13.17
N TYR A 25 -4.41 7.05 -12.35
CA TYR A 25 -4.42 8.44 -12.77
C TYR A 25 -3.03 8.96 -13.15
N SER A 26 -2.93 10.07 -13.88
CA SER A 26 -1.63 10.71 -14.13
C SER A 26 -0.96 11.15 -12.83
N LEU A 27 0.38 11.18 -12.80
CA LEU A 27 1.14 11.66 -11.63
C LEU A 27 0.74 13.09 -11.24
N SER A 28 0.52 13.96 -12.23
CA SER A 28 0.06 15.33 -11.99
C SER A 28 -1.26 15.39 -11.23
N LEU A 29 -2.24 14.57 -11.62
CA LEU A 29 -3.55 14.54 -10.97
C LEU A 29 -3.45 13.94 -9.57
N GLN A 30 -2.63 12.90 -9.38
CA GLN A 30 -2.39 12.33 -8.05
C GLN A 30 -1.82 13.36 -7.07
N LEU A 31 -0.83 14.16 -7.49
CA LEU A 31 -0.24 15.20 -6.66
C LEU A 31 -1.20 16.36 -6.40
N GLN A 32 -1.99 16.76 -7.41
CA GLN A 32 -3.01 17.80 -7.27
C GLN A 32 -4.10 17.37 -6.27
N LEU A 33 -4.60 16.14 -6.38
CA LEU A 33 -5.61 15.62 -5.47
C LEU A 33 -5.07 15.49 -4.03
N LEU A 34 -3.81 15.05 -3.84
CA LEU A 34 -3.18 15.04 -2.53
C LEU A 34 -3.09 16.45 -1.94
N GLN A 35 -2.65 17.42 -2.74
CA GLN A 35 -2.51 18.81 -2.32
C GLN A 35 -3.86 19.42 -1.91
N GLU A 36 -4.86 19.35 -2.77
CA GLU A 36 -6.21 19.88 -2.50
C GLU A 36 -6.83 19.19 -1.28
N THR A 37 -6.60 17.89 -1.11
CA THR A 37 -7.06 17.14 0.06
C THR A 37 -6.42 17.68 1.35
N THR A 38 -5.09 17.87 1.37
CA THR A 38 -4.41 18.39 2.56
C THR A 38 -4.76 19.85 2.85
N ASP A 39 -4.95 20.66 1.82
CA ASP A 39 -5.42 22.05 1.94
C ASP A 39 -6.84 22.10 2.53
N GLU A 40 -7.74 21.21 2.09
CA GLU A 40 -9.09 21.12 2.64
C GLU A 40 -9.10 20.64 4.10
N MET A 41 -8.24 19.69 4.47
CA MET A 41 -8.07 19.31 5.87
C MET A 41 -7.62 20.52 6.71
N ALA A 42 -6.64 21.29 6.22
CA ALA A 42 -6.14 22.47 6.91
C ALA A 42 -7.16 23.61 7.01
N ARG A 43 -7.96 23.82 5.95
CA ARG A 43 -9.09 24.76 5.93
C ARG A 43 -10.15 24.40 6.98
N ASN A 44 -10.34 23.11 7.27
CA ASN A 44 -11.20 22.60 8.34
C ASN A 44 -10.51 22.60 9.73
N GLY A 45 -9.34 23.23 9.86
CA GLY A 45 -8.65 23.44 11.14
C GLY A 45 -7.59 22.40 11.49
N CYS A 46 -7.34 21.40 10.63
CA CYS A 46 -6.30 20.39 10.89
C CYS A 46 -4.90 20.95 10.61
N LYS A 47 -4.12 21.24 11.64
CA LYS A 47 -2.74 21.76 11.51
C LYS A 47 -1.66 20.69 11.47
N LYS A 48 -2.03 19.44 11.76
CA LYS A 48 -1.17 18.27 11.68
C LYS A 48 -1.93 17.19 10.92
N ILE A 49 -1.39 16.77 9.79
CA ILE A 49 -2.01 15.80 8.89
C ILE A 49 -1.12 14.56 8.86
N ILE A 50 -1.71 13.39 9.09
CA ILE A 50 -0.99 12.11 8.98
C ILE A 50 -1.62 11.33 7.83
N ILE A 51 -0.82 11.04 6.82
CA ILE A 51 -1.19 10.12 5.74
C ILE A 51 -0.77 8.73 6.18
N VAL A 52 -1.75 7.86 6.45
CA VAL A 52 -1.50 6.44 6.77
C VAL A 52 -1.47 5.67 5.45
N ASN A 53 -0.28 5.24 5.02
CA ASN A 53 -0.10 4.59 3.73
C ASN A 53 -0.39 3.09 3.82
N GLY A 54 -1.38 2.62 3.05
CA GLY A 54 -1.70 1.19 2.91
C GLY A 54 -1.18 0.54 1.62
N HIS A 55 -0.50 1.29 0.74
CA HIS A 55 -0.14 0.81 -0.60
C HIS A 55 1.35 0.97 -0.90
N GLY A 56 2.00 -0.10 -1.38
CA GLY A 56 3.44 -0.13 -1.66
C GLY A 56 3.89 0.84 -2.75
N GLY A 57 3.08 1.08 -3.79
CA GLY A 57 3.44 2.01 -4.88
C GLY A 57 3.61 3.47 -4.40
N ASN A 58 3.02 3.80 -3.25
CA ASN A 58 3.11 5.14 -2.67
C ASN A 58 4.39 5.38 -1.84
N GLU A 59 5.25 4.36 -1.64
CA GLU A 59 6.44 4.46 -0.78
C GLU A 59 7.46 5.50 -1.24
N HIS A 60 7.49 5.82 -2.54
CA HIS A 60 8.29 6.93 -3.05
C HIS A 60 7.48 8.23 -3.23
N LEU A 61 6.20 8.10 -3.60
CA LEU A 61 5.33 9.25 -3.88
C LEU A 61 5.06 10.09 -2.63
N LEU A 62 4.66 9.46 -1.52
CA LEU A 62 4.22 10.18 -0.33
C LEU A 62 5.36 10.88 0.42
N PRO A 63 6.55 10.26 0.61
CA PRO A 63 7.68 10.98 1.19
C PRO A 63 8.10 12.17 0.32
N PHE A 64 8.11 12.02 -1.00
CA PHE A 64 8.37 13.12 -1.91
C PHE A 64 7.31 14.23 -1.76
N PHE A 65 6.02 13.89 -1.73
CA PHE A 65 4.95 14.86 -1.52
C PHE A 65 5.10 15.63 -0.19
N ALA A 66 5.39 14.91 0.90
CA ALA A 66 5.61 15.54 2.21
C ALA A 66 6.83 16.48 2.20
N GLN A 67 7.92 16.08 1.55
CA GLN A 67 9.10 16.93 1.39
C GLN A 67 8.81 18.15 0.50
N ALA A 68 8.01 17.97 -0.57
CA ALA A 68 7.64 19.02 -1.50
C ALA A 68 6.76 20.11 -0.87
N GLN A 69 6.10 19.85 0.27
CA GLN A 69 5.40 20.89 1.04
C GLN A 69 6.34 22.01 1.50
N LEU A 70 7.67 21.81 1.50
CA LEU A 70 8.64 22.84 1.84
C LEU A 70 8.85 23.90 0.73
N ASP A 71 8.30 23.68 -0.47
CA ASP A 71 8.41 24.61 -1.60
C ASP A 71 7.75 25.97 -1.32
N LYS A 72 6.67 25.98 -0.52
CA LYS A 72 5.96 27.20 -0.12
C LYS A 72 5.51 27.12 1.35
N PRO A 73 5.28 28.25 2.03
CA PRO A 73 4.75 28.22 3.39
C PRO A 73 3.35 27.58 3.45
N HIS A 74 3.17 26.65 4.37
CA HIS A 74 1.87 26.10 4.77
C HIS A 74 1.65 26.36 6.26
N ASP A 75 0.39 26.54 6.67
CA ASP A 75 0.02 26.68 8.08
C ASP A 75 -0.24 25.31 8.76
N TYR A 76 0.06 24.21 8.07
CA TYR A 76 -0.04 22.84 8.52
C TYR A 76 1.22 22.05 8.17
N ILE A 77 1.38 20.88 8.79
CA ILE A 77 2.46 19.92 8.50
C ILE A 77 1.88 18.57 8.08
N VAL A 78 2.51 17.93 7.09
CA VAL A 78 2.19 16.59 6.60
C VAL A 78 3.21 15.59 7.14
N TYR A 79 2.70 14.53 7.75
CA TYR A 79 3.46 13.35 8.15
C TYR A 79 3.01 12.16 7.29
N VAL A 80 3.94 11.28 6.98
CA VAL A 80 3.66 9.99 6.33
C VAL A 80 3.92 8.90 7.34
N LEU A 81 2.89 8.11 7.64
CA LEU A 81 3.00 6.89 8.41
C LEU A 81 2.94 5.72 7.43
N GLU A 82 4.05 5.02 7.27
CA GLU A 82 4.08 3.79 6.48
C GLU A 82 3.22 2.71 7.15
N GLY A 83 2.50 1.95 6.34
CA GLY A 83 1.74 0.79 6.79
C GLY A 83 2.69 -0.27 7.34
N GLU A 84 2.44 -0.74 8.56
CA GLU A 84 3.23 -1.81 9.15
C GLU A 84 2.98 -3.12 8.40
N ARG A 85 3.98 -3.62 7.66
CA ARG A 85 3.93 -4.92 6.97
C ARG A 85 4.02 -6.13 7.93
N GLY A 86 4.12 -5.89 9.24
CA GLY A 86 4.09 -6.90 10.28
C GLY A 86 4.38 -6.31 11.66
N ARG A 87 3.42 -6.41 12.58
CA ARG A 87 3.66 -6.07 13.99
C ARG A 87 4.31 -7.25 14.72
N PRO A 88 5.37 -7.04 15.51
CA PRO A 88 5.94 -8.09 16.34
C PRO A 88 4.88 -8.74 17.26
N GLY A 89 4.92 -10.07 17.41
CA GLY A 89 4.06 -10.79 18.37
C GLY A 89 2.81 -11.48 17.79
N GLY A 90 2.60 -11.44 16.47
CA GLY A 90 1.59 -12.27 15.80
C GLY A 90 2.03 -13.74 15.69
N PRO A 91 1.12 -14.66 15.33
CA PRO A 91 1.51 -16.04 15.01
C PRO A 91 2.50 -16.06 13.85
N PRO A 92 3.33 -17.11 13.75
CA PRO A 92 4.26 -17.25 12.63
C PRO A 92 3.49 -17.33 11.30
N LYS A 93 4.04 -16.68 10.26
CA LYS A 93 3.54 -16.81 8.89
C LYS A 93 3.59 -18.26 8.43
N LYS A 94 2.54 -18.69 7.73
CA LYS A 94 2.44 -20.01 7.10
C LYS A 94 3.03 -20.02 5.68
N SER A 95 2.94 -18.90 4.98
CA SER A 95 3.48 -18.71 3.65
C SER A 95 5.00 -18.78 3.71
N THR A 96 5.59 -19.42 2.69
CA THR A 96 7.04 -19.50 2.55
C THR A 96 7.48 -18.51 1.47
N GLY A 97 8.48 -17.69 1.79
CA GLY A 97 9.04 -16.73 0.84
C GLY A 97 8.51 -15.30 1.01
N ILE A 98 8.41 -14.58 -0.12
CA ILE A 98 8.04 -13.17 -0.18
C ILE A 98 6.52 -13.04 0.01
N ASP A 99 6.10 -12.00 0.73
CA ASP A 99 4.69 -11.65 0.96
C ASP A 99 4.58 -10.12 0.92
N TYR A 100 4.57 -9.56 -0.30
CA TYR A 100 4.53 -8.12 -0.52
C TYR A 100 3.15 -7.61 -0.95
N HIS A 101 2.33 -8.42 -1.61
CA HIS A 101 1.02 -7.98 -2.09
C HIS A 101 0.09 -9.18 -2.34
N ALA A 102 -1.15 -9.07 -1.87
CA ALA A 102 -2.22 -10.07 -1.91
C ALA A 102 -1.86 -11.45 -1.30
N GLY A 103 -0.73 -11.54 -0.60
CA GLY A 103 -0.32 -12.77 0.10
C GLY A 103 -1.02 -12.94 1.45
N GLU A 104 -0.39 -13.70 2.34
CA GLU A 104 -0.98 -14.14 3.61
C GLU A 104 -1.42 -12.97 4.48
N ASN A 105 -0.57 -11.92 4.59
CA ASN A 105 -0.82 -10.77 5.45
C ASN A 105 -2.06 -9.97 5.03
N GLU A 106 -2.08 -9.49 3.78
CA GLU A 106 -3.17 -8.63 3.28
C GLU A 106 -4.49 -9.41 3.21
N THR A 107 -4.43 -10.68 2.80
CA THR A 107 -5.61 -11.55 2.78
C THR A 107 -6.14 -11.77 4.19
N SER A 108 -5.27 -12.05 5.18
CA SER A 108 -5.70 -12.25 6.58
C SER A 108 -6.31 -10.99 7.17
N ASN A 109 -5.70 -9.81 6.96
CA ASN A 109 -6.24 -8.54 7.40
C ASN A 109 -7.62 -8.25 6.78
N THR A 110 -7.77 -8.55 5.49
CA THR A 110 -9.05 -8.38 4.78
C THR A 110 -10.10 -9.36 5.31
N MET A 111 -9.73 -10.59 5.67
CA MET A 111 -10.66 -11.55 6.30
C MET A 111 -11.18 -11.06 7.67
N VAL A 112 -10.44 -10.21 8.38
CA VAL A 112 -10.93 -9.60 9.63
C VAL A 112 -11.85 -8.43 9.38
N SER A 113 -11.53 -7.55 8.43
CA SER A 113 -12.31 -6.34 8.19
C SER A 113 -13.53 -6.58 7.28
N ARG A 114 -13.36 -7.39 6.23
CA ARG A 114 -14.33 -7.64 5.14
C ARG A 114 -14.23 -9.09 4.62
N PRO A 115 -14.56 -10.10 5.45
CA PRO A 115 -14.50 -11.51 5.06
C PRO A 115 -15.39 -11.83 3.85
N ASP A 116 -16.46 -11.06 3.62
CA ASP A 116 -17.37 -11.19 2.49
C ASP A 116 -16.72 -10.90 1.13
N LEU A 117 -15.57 -10.21 1.12
CA LEU A 117 -14.82 -9.87 -0.11
C LEU A 117 -13.69 -10.85 -0.43
N VAL A 118 -13.39 -11.80 0.45
CA VAL A 118 -12.26 -12.74 0.28
C VAL A 118 -12.73 -14.06 -0.31
N HIS A 119 -12.14 -14.44 -1.44
CA HIS A 119 -12.38 -15.73 -2.11
C HIS A 119 -11.12 -16.60 -2.09
N LEU A 120 -10.85 -17.25 -0.95
CA LEU A 120 -9.66 -18.09 -0.77
C LEU A 120 -9.57 -19.25 -1.77
N ASP A 121 -10.72 -19.74 -2.25
CA ASP A 121 -10.82 -20.75 -3.30
C ASP A 121 -10.16 -20.32 -4.62
N ARG A 122 -9.98 -19.00 -4.83
CA ARG A 122 -9.37 -18.41 -6.04
C ARG A 122 -7.92 -17.98 -5.86
N ALA A 123 -7.38 -18.04 -4.64
CA ALA A 123 -6.06 -17.48 -4.29
C ALA A 123 -4.87 -18.18 -4.98
N LYS A 124 -5.11 -19.32 -5.65
CA LYS A 124 -4.12 -20.08 -6.42
C LYS A 124 -4.33 -20.02 -7.94
N ASN A 125 -5.28 -19.21 -8.41
CA ASN A 125 -5.55 -19.09 -9.85
C ASN A 125 -4.40 -18.40 -10.59
N GLU A 126 -3.65 -17.54 -9.89
CA GLU A 126 -2.48 -16.82 -10.40
C GLU A 126 -1.28 -17.03 -9.47
N SER A 127 -0.08 -16.77 -9.98
CA SER A 127 1.16 -17.08 -9.27
C SER A 127 1.73 -15.85 -8.58
N GLY A 128 1.80 -15.88 -7.25
CA GLY A 128 2.51 -14.86 -6.47
C GLY A 128 4.03 -15.05 -6.41
N ALA A 129 4.60 -15.99 -7.17
CA ALA A 129 6.03 -16.31 -7.14
C ALA A 129 6.89 -15.25 -7.85
N ASP A 130 8.03 -14.91 -7.24
CA ASP A 130 9.03 -14.05 -7.88
C ASP A 130 9.69 -14.76 -9.06
N LEU A 131 9.48 -14.21 -10.26
CA LEU A 131 10.02 -14.75 -11.52
C LEU A 131 11.49 -14.41 -11.74
N LYS A 132 12.10 -13.59 -10.87
CA LYS A 132 13.52 -13.23 -10.89
C LYS A 132 13.98 -12.65 -12.24
N ARG A 133 13.12 -11.91 -12.92
CA ARG A 133 13.44 -11.30 -14.23
C ARG A 133 14.20 -9.98 -14.09
N GLN A 134 14.33 -9.43 -12.89
CA GLN A 134 15.15 -8.26 -12.62
C GLN A 134 16.60 -8.67 -12.29
N ASN A 135 17.52 -8.36 -13.22
CA ASN A 135 18.95 -8.65 -13.09
C ASN A 135 19.76 -7.34 -13.13
N LEU A 136 19.59 -6.50 -12.11
CA LEU A 136 20.34 -5.25 -11.96
C LEU A 136 21.21 -5.30 -10.69
N PRO A 137 22.30 -4.52 -10.63
CA PRO A 137 23.02 -4.27 -9.38
C PRO A 137 22.07 -3.82 -8.26
N GLN A 138 22.36 -4.20 -7.02
CA GLN A 138 21.46 -3.97 -5.87
C GLN A 138 21.22 -2.48 -5.58
N ASP A 139 22.18 -1.64 -5.94
CA ASP A 139 22.19 -0.18 -5.80
C ASP A 139 21.56 0.56 -7.00
N LEU A 140 21.08 -0.17 -8.01
CA LEU A 140 20.44 0.41 -9.19
C LEU A 140 18.91 0.19 -9.19
N TYR A 141 18.18 1.30 -9.28
CA TYR A 141 16.71 1.30 -9.32
C TYR A 141 16.17 1.34 -10.75
N THR A 142 15.07 0.63 -10.99
CA THR A 142 14.26 0.76 -12.22
C THR A 142 12.78 0.70 -11.89
N GLY A 143 11.95 1.59 -12.43
CA GLY A 143 10.52 1.63 -12.11
C GLY A 143 9.72 0.40 -12.56
N ILE A 144 10.24 -0.41 -13.48
CA ILE A 144 9.56 -1.62 -13.99
C ILE A 144 9.80 -2.86 -13.11
N TRP A 145 10.58 -2.72 -12.03
CA TRP A 145 11.05 -3.84 -11.22
C TRP A 145 9.93 -4.74 -10.70
N TRP A 146 8.81 -4.14 -10.28
CA TRP A 146 7.67 -4.86 -9.74
C TRP A 146 7.08 -5.80 -10.79
N TYR A 147 6.65 -5.26 -11.93
CA TYR A 147 6.11 -6.04 -13.04
C TYR A 147 7.09 -7.10 -13.55
N ALA A 148 8.40 -6.80 -13.55
CA ALA A 148 9.41 -7.79 -13.94
C ALA A 148 9.42 -9.01 -13.00
N ARG A 149 9.23 -8.82 -11.69
CA ARG A 149 9.24 -9.89 -10.70
C ARG A 149 7.88 -10.56 -10.51
N PHE A 150 6.80 -9.79 -10.60
CA PHE A 150 5.42 -10.16 -10.29
C PHE A 150 4.47 -9.67 -11.39
N PRO A 151 4.42 -10.34 -12.56
CA PRO A 151 3.64 -9.87 -13.70
C PRO A 151 2.13 -9.90 -13.47
N ASP A 152 1.63 -10.84 -12.66
CA ASP A 152 0.21 -10.95 -12.26
C ASP A 152 -0.17 -9.95 -11.15
N HIS A 153 0.74 -9.01 -10.85
CA HIS A 153 0.64 -8.09 -9.71
C HIS A 153 0.35 -8.79 -8.36
N TYR A 154 0.74 -10.05 -8.21
CA TYR A 154 0.59 -10.85 -6.99
C TYR A 154 1.96 -11.22 -6.44
N SER A 155 2.17 -11.08 -5.13
CA SER A 155 3.44 -11.38 -4.46
C SER A 155 3.20 -12.05 -3.10
N GLY A 156 3.16 -13.38 -3.09
CA GLY A 156 3.00 -14.21 -1.90
C GLY A 156 2.05 -15.39 -2.10
N ASP A 157 1.50 -15.90 -0.99
CA ASP A 157 0.50 -16.96 -0.97
C ASP A 157 -0.65 -16.58 -0.02
N GLY A 158 -1.72 -16.03 -0.56
CA GLY A 158 -2.95 -15.70 0.17
C GLY A 158 -3.77 -16.93 0.54
N SER A 159 -3.52 -18.11 -0.05
CA SER A 159 -4.35 -19.31 0.19
C SER A 159 -4.20 -19.89 1.60
N VAL A 160 -3.12 -19.51 2.30
CA VAL A 160 -2.84 -19.94 3.68
C VAL A 160 -3.34 -18.95 4.73
N ALA A 161 -3.95 -17.84 4.29
CA ALA A 161 -4.44 -16.78 5.16
C ALA A 161 -5.49 -17.25 6.16
N THR A 162 -5.49 -16.64 7.34
CA THR A 162 -6.47 -16.90 8.40
C THR A 162 -6.73 -15.66 9.23
N THR A 163 -7.93 -15.50 9.79
CA THR A 163 -8.25 -14.37 10.69
C THR A 163 -7.36 -14.31 11.94
N ALA A 164 -6.81 -15.44 12.37
CA ALA A 164 -5.84 -15.51 13.46
C ALA A 164 -4.48 -14.88 13.09
N ALA A 165 -4.08 -14.93 11.82
CA ALA A 165 -2.82 -14.32 11.37
C ALA A 165 -2.84 -12.78 11.44
N SER A 166 -4.02 -12.18 11.38
CA SER A 166 -4.25 -10.74 11.59
C SER A 166 -4.52 -10.34 13.05
N TRP A 167 -4.75 -11.30 13.95
CA TRP A 167 -5.21 -10.99 15.31
C TRP A 167 -4.04 -10.74 16.27
N GLN A 168 -4.09 -9.61 16.97
CA GLN A 168 -3.27 -9.34 18.14
C GLN A 168 -4.13 -8.71 19.25
N PRO A 169 -3.93 -9.06 20.53
CA PRO A 169 -4.58 -8.37 21.62
C PRO A 169 -4.00 -6.95 21.73
N LEU A 170 -4.88 -5.96 21.73
CA LEU A 170 -4.52 -4.56 22.04
C LEU A 170 -3.87 -4.53 23.43
N ARG A 171 -2.67 -3.96 23.53
CA ARG A 171 -2.05 -3.59 24.80
C ARG A 171 -2.52 -2.21 25.22
#